data_AF-A0AAE4P9D4-F1
#
_entry.id   AF-A0AAE4P9D4-F1
#
_cell.length_a   1.000
_cell.length_b   1.000
_cell.length_c   1.000
_cell.angle_alpha   90.00
_cell.angle_beta   90.00
_cell.angle_gamma   90.00
#
_symmetry.space_group_name_H-M   'P 1'
#
loop_
_entity.id
_entity.type
_entity.pdbx_description
1 polymer ?
#
loop_
_entity_poly.entity_id
_entity_poly.type
_entity_poly.pdbx_seq_one_letter_code
_entity_poly.pdbx_strand_id
1 'polypeptide(L)'
;MNLRSVADNILLKRTVRRLARAADAAKTEDFATLRTSRNRAREVRRQIEKLLFVADTRLTLPRIGSNAFQRPVGSDWGYRPQLWRGPLTPVGAAAVESRTEIGDEATIFHDCQLSELTYRQVRNTREADLAPFGLRLDVFKFDGSFLSLVVNMPPEGTEGLRKRHLVRVDAIVELEKPLEIFARLNIQHGPNTEQIVRELPLNSGDIFVEFDLAYTNLNEKRVEKMWLDLIFEGPEMNQITLRDVTISRRPRAEL
;
A
#
# COMPACT_ATOMS: atom_id res chain seq x y z
N MET A 1 15.44 32.97 -21.04
CA MET A 1 15.73 31.59 -21.51
C MET A 1 17.19 31.29 -21.16
N ASN A 2 17.45 30.27 -20.33
CA ASN A 2 18.76 30.08 -19.72
C ASN A 2 19.70 29.34 -20.70
N LEU A 3 20.91 29.85 -20.97
CA LEU A 3 21.85 29.27 -21.96
C LEU A 3 22.15 27.78 -21.69
N ARG A 4 22.12 27.36 -20.42
CA ARG A 4 22.27 25.97 -20.00
C ARG A 4 21.15 25.07 -20.51
N SER A 5 19.88 25.49 -20.44
CA SER A 5 18.74 24.68 -20.90
C SER A 5 18.72 24.48 -22.41
N VAL A 6 19.31 25.40 -23.17
CA VAL A 6 19.43 25.28 -24.64
C VAL A 6 20.51 24.26 -25.00
N ALA A 7 21.67 24.32 -24.33
CA ALA A 7 22.76 23.36 -24.53
C ALA A 7 22.34 21.93 -24.17
N ASP A 8 21.64 21.75 -23.04
CA ASP A 8 21.14 20.45 -22.58
C ASP A 8 20.15 19.84 -23.58
N ASN A 9 19.23 20.65 -24.12
CA ASN A 9 18.28 20.21 -25.14
C ASN A 9 18.96 19.78 -26.45
N ILE A 10 20.03 20.48 -26.86
CA ILE A 10 20.81 20.11 -28.05
C ILE A 10 21.53 18.77 -27.82
N LEU A 11 22.13 18.58 -26.65
CA LEU A 11 22.81 17.34 -26.28
C LEU A 11 21.84 16.15 -26.24
N LEU A 12 20.65 16.34 -25.64
CA LEU A 12 19.61 15.32 -25.60
C LEU A 12 19.18 14.90 -27.02
N LYS A 13 18.86 15.88 -27.89
CA LYS A 13 18.48 15.60 -29.29
C LYS A 13 19.56 14.82 -30.04
N ARG A 14 20.84 15.14 -29.82
CA ARG A 14 21.96 14.40 -30.42
C ARG A 14 22.04 12.96 -29.91
N THR A 15 21.90 12.75 -28.62
CA THR A 15 21.90 11.41 -28.01
C THR A 15 20.76 10.55 -28.54
N VAL A 16 19.54 11.09 -28.62
CA VAL A 16 18.37 10.38 -29.18
C VAL A 16 18.60 10.00 -30.64
N ARG A 17 19.08 10.94 -31.47
CA ARG A 17 19.39 10.65 -32.89
C ARG A 17 20.48 9.59 -33.05
N ARG A 18 21.49 9.59 -32.18
CA ARG A 18 22.56 8.59 -32.20
C ARG A 18 22.02 7.20 -31.85
N LEU A 19 21.17 7.09 -30.83
CA LEU A 19 20.53 5.83 -30.46
C LEU A 19 19.61 5.31 -31.57
N ALA A 20 18.86 6.20 -32.24
CA ALA A 20 18.03 5.82 -33.38
C ALA A 20 18.86 5.23 -34.53
N ARG A 21 19.95 5.89 -34.93
CA ARG A 21 20.87 5.36 -35.96
C ARG A 21 21.49 4.02 -35.58
N ALA A 22 21.89 3.87 -34.31
CA ALA A 22 22.42 2.62 -33.81
C ALA A 22 21.37 1.49 -33.83
N ALA A 23 20.09 1.80 -33.60
CA ALA A 23 19.00 0.85 -33.74
C ALA A 23 18.77 0.43 -35.20
N ASP A 24 18.83 1.38 -36.14
CA ASP A 24 18.70 1.10 -37.58
C ASP A 24 19.84 0.20 -38.11
N ALA A 25 21.08 0.46 -37.65
CA ALA A 25 22.26 -0.29 -38.07
C ALA A 25 22.45 -1.65 -37.36
N ALA A 26 21.72 -1.91 -36.26
CA ALA A 26 21.91 -3.08 -35.41
C ALA A 26 21.78 -4.44 -36.13
N LYS A 27 21.05 -4.48 -37.26
CA LYS A 27 20.86 -5.70 -38.05
C LYS A 27 22.07 -6.10 -38.89
N THR A 28 23.00 -5.17 -39.12
CA THR A 28 24.13 -5.32 -40.06
C THR A 28 25.48 -5.03 -39.43
N GLU A 29 25.52 -4.52 -38.19
CA GLU A 29 26.77 -4.28 -37.45
C GLU A 29 27.43 -5.57 -36.94
N ASP A 30 28.74 -5.53 -36.76
CA ASP A 30 29.50 -6.60 -36.13
C ASP A 30 29.15 -6.76 -34.64
N PHE A 31 29.39 -7.96 -34.10
CA PHE A 31 29.01 -8.30 -32.73
C PHE A 31 29.71 -7.47 -31.64
N ALA A 32 30.94 -6.99 -31.88
CA ALA A 32 31.66 -6.18 -30.90
C ALA A 32 31.04 -4.79 -30.78
N THR A 33 30.78 -4.15 -31.93
CA THR A 33 30.09 -2.85 -31.99
C THR A 33 28.68 -2.94 -31.41
N LEU A 34 27.93 -4.00 -31.74
CA LEU A 34 26.59 -4.23 -31.20
C LEU A 34 26.60 -4.38 -29.67
N ARG A 35 27.59 -5.08 -29.09
CA ARG A 35 27.72 -5.25 -27.64
C ARG A 35 27.97 -3.92 -26.94
N THR A 36 28.82 -3.07 -27.51
CA THR A 36 29.10 -1.73 -26.99
C THR A 36 27.86 -0.83 -27.09
N SER A 37 27.17 -0.83 -28.23
CA SER A 37 25.93 -0.07 -28.45
C SER A 37 24.83 -0.49 -27.48
N ARG A 38 24.65 -1.81 -27.27
CA ARG A 38 23.70 -2.38 -26.29
C ARG A 38 23.99 -1.92 -24.87
N ASN A 39 25.24 -1.95 -24.42
CA ASN A 39 25.60 -1.54 -23.06
C ASN A 39 25.36 -0.05 -22.82
N ARG A 40 25.70 0.81 -23.79
CA ARG A 40 25.41 2.25 -23.73
C ARG A 40 23.91 2.54 -23.70
N ALA A 41 23.11 1.84 -24.52
CA ALA A 41 21.66 1.99 -24.53
C ALA A 41 21.03 1.59 -23.17
N ARG A 42 21.51 0.51 -22.55
CA ARG A 42 21.07 0.08 -21.21
C ARG A 42 21.37 1.13 -20.13
N GLU A 43 22.54 1.77 -20.18
CA GLU A 43 22.89 2.84 -19.25
C GLU A 43 21.94 4.03 -19.37
N VAL A 44 21.69 4.49 -20.60
CA VAL A 44 20.74 5.60 -20.85
C VAL A 44 19.33 5.23 -20.39
N ARG A 45 18.87 4.01 -20.70
CA ARG A 45 17.56 3.51 -20.26
C ARG A 45 17.42 3.56 -18.75
N ARG A 46 18.43 3.10 -18.00
CA ARG A 46 18.43 3.12 -16.53
C ARG A 46 18.27 4.54 -15.97
N GLN A 47 18.96 5.53 -16.54
CA GLN A 47 18.84 6.92 -16.08
C GLN A 47 17.48 7.53 -16.44
N ILE A 48 16.94 7.22 -17.62
CA ILE A 48 15.60 7.64 -18.03
C ILE A 48 14.54 7.03 -17.10
N GLU A 49 14.60 5.71 -16.86
CA GLU A 49 13.69 5.01 -15.93
C GLU A 49 13.77 5.62 -14.52
N LYS A 50 14.97 5.94 -14.01
CA LYS A 50 15.15 6.61 -12.73
C LYS A 50 14.51 8.01 -12.70
N LEU A 51 14.70 8.81 -13.75
CA LEU A 51 14.09 10.14 -13.86
C LEU A 51 12.57 10.06 -13.95
N LEU A 52 12.05 9.22 -14.83
CA LEU A 52 10.60 9.02 -15.01
C LEU A 52 9.98 8.54 -13.70
N PHE A 53 10.59 7.57 -13.03
CA PHE A 53 10.13 7.12 -11.72
C PHE A 53 9.99 8.28 -10.71
N VAL A 54 10.98 9.16 -10.61
CA VAL A 54 10.92 10.32 -9.70
C VAL A 54 9.95 11.39 -10.20
N ALA A 55 9.91 11.66 -11.50
CA ALA A 55 9.07 12.69 -12.11
C ALA A 55 7.59 12.31 -12.02
N ASP A 56 7.24 11.10 -12.43
CA ASP A 56 5.88 10.55 -12.33
C ASP A 56 5.46 10.55 -10.86
N THR A 57 6.34 10.13 -9.96
CA THR A 57 6.12 10.23 -8.51
C THR A 57 5.84 11.67 -8.06
N ARG A 58 6.54 12.68 -8.57
CA ARG A 58 6.33 14.07 -8.10
C ARG A 58 5.17 14.80 -8.78
N LEU A 59 4.82 14.38 -10.00
CA LEU A 59 3.86 15.07 -10.87
C LEU A 59 2.47 14.43 -10.86
N THR A 60 2.36 13.14 -10.49
CA THR A 60 1.05 12.50 -10.29
C THR A 60 0.47 12.89 -8.93
N LEU A 61 -0.81 13.25 -8.96
CA LEU A 61 -1.62 13.29 -7.74
C LEU A 61 -1.98 11.86 -7.35
N PRO A 62 -2.05 11.54 -6.05
CA PRO A 62 -1.84 12.44 -4.90
C PRO A 62 -0.35 12.59 -4.52
N ARG A 63 0.05 13.83 -4.13
CA ARG A 63 1.44 14.15 -3.73
C ARG A 63 1.85 13.31 -2.51
N ILE A 64 3.10 12.82 -2.49
CA ILE A 64 3.67 12.15 -1.31
C ILE A 64 3.57 13.10 -0.10
N GLY A 65 3.09 12.58 1.03
CA GLY A 65 2.84 13.35 2.24
C GLY A 65 1.45 13.97 2.33
N SER A 66 0.58 13.78 1.33
CA SER A 66 -0.85 14.09 1.47
C SER A 66 -1.48 13.11 2.47
N ASN A 67 -1.63 13.57 3.72
CA ASN A 67 -2.35 12.86 4.77
C ASN A 67 -3.84 13.21 4.79
N ALA A 68 -4.31 14.00 3.81
CA ALA A 68 -5.70 14.33 3.68
C ALA A 68 -6.48 13.08 3.21
N PHE A 69 -7.48 12.71 3.99
CA PHE A 69 -8.49 11.74 3.64
C PHE A 69 -9.82 12.23 4.20
N GLN A 70 -10.92 11.78 3.61
CA GLN A 70 -12.24 12.15 4.11
C GLN A 70 -12.44 11.47 5.47
N ARG A 71 -12.56 12.28 6.53
CA ARG A 71 -12.94 11.79 7.86
C ARG A 71 -14.44 11.95 8.02
N PRO A 72 -15.15 10.95 8.58
CA PRO A 72 -16.52 11.14 8.98
C PRO A 72 -16.68 12.38 9.87
N VAL A 73 -17.81 13.06 9.73
CA VAL A 73 -18.14 14.21 10.59
C VAL A 73 -18.16 13.75 12.06
N GLY A 74 -17.53 14.53 12.92
CA GLY A 74 -17.41 14.23 14.35
C GLY A 74 -16.24 13.32 14.73
N SER A 75 -15.37 12.93 13.79
CA SER A 75 -14.13 12.22 14.13
C SER A 75 -13.19 13.05 14.98
N ASP A 76 -12.81 12.50 16.14
CA ASP A 76 -11.83 13.09 17.04
C ASP A 76 -10.40 12.61 16.76
N TRP A 77 -10.25 11.53 16.01
CA TRP A 77 -8.98 10.99 15.57
C TRP A 77 -9.10 10.31 14.21
N GLY A 78 -7.99 10.28 13.46
CA GLY A 78 -7.91 9.54 12.23
C GLY A 78 -6.48 9.35 11.75
N TYR A 79 -6.23 8.20 11.12
CA TYR A 79 -4.91 7.72 10.76
C TYR A 79 -4.89 7.00 9.42
N ARG A 80 -3.85 7.28 8.62
CA ARG A 80 -3.48 6.51 7.42
C ARG A 80 -2.12 5.86 7.68
N PRO A 81 -2.04 4.52 7.73
CA PRO A 81 -0.79 3.81 8.00
C PRO A 81 0.30 4.05 6.96
N GLN A 82 1.55 3.81 7.36
CA GLN A 82 2.76 4.08 6.58
C GLN A 82 2.71 3.47 5.17
N LEU A 83 2.17 2.26 5.04
CA LEU A 83 2.01 1.52 3.79
C LEU A 83 1.38 2.36 2.67
N TRP A 84 0.46 3.25 3.00
CA TRP A 84 -0.30 4.08 2.05
C TRP A 84 0.14 5.53 2.00
N ARG A 85 1.01 5.96 2.92
CA ARG A 85 1.39 7.37 3.11
C ARG A 85 2.79 7.71 2.57
N GLY A 86 3.74 6.79 2.67
CA GLY A 86 5.14 7.03 2.35
C GLY A 86 5.83 5.84 1.68
N PRO A 87 6.96 6.05 0.99
CA PRO A 87 7.71 4.97 0.36
C PRO A 87 8.27 3.99 1.39
N LEU A 88 8.19 2.70 1.09
CA LEU A 88 8.78 1.63 1.92
C LEU A 88 10.17 1.25 1.43
N THR A 89 10.99 0.75 2.36
CA THR A 89 12.27 0.10 2.06
C THR A 89 12.37 -1.19 2.88
N PRO A 90 12.31 -2.38 2.25
CA PRO A 90 12.18 -2.62 0.82
C PRO A 90 10.78 -2.27 0.27
N VAL A 91 10.69 -2.00 -1.04
CA VAL A 91 9.42 -1.71 -1.74
C VAL A 91 8.56 -2.97 -1.90
N GLY A 92 9.14 -4.15 -1.80
CA GLY A 92 8.45 -5.42 -1.96
C GLY A 92 9.35 -6.60 -1.64
N ALA A 93 8.75 -7.76 -1.43
CA ALA A 93 9.43 -9.03 -1.23
C ALA A 93 8.69 -10.17 -1.95
N ALA A 94 9.41 -11.25 -2.23
CA ALA A 94 8.88 -12.48 -2.79
C ALA A 94 9.21 -13.65 -1.86
N ALA A 95 8.46 -14.75 -1.98
CA ALA A 95 8.54 -15.87 -1.03
C ALA A 95 8.38 -15.38 0.41
N VAL A 96 7.36 -14.54 0.63
CA VAL A 96 7.11 -13.86 1.89
C VAL A 96 6.77 -14.88 2.96
N GLU A 97 7.59 -15.05 3.98
CA GLU A 97 7.30 -15.97 5.08
C GLU A 97 6.25 -15.40 6.03
N SER A 98 5.60 -16.27 6.80
CA SER A 98 4.68 -15.82 7.86
C SER A 98 5.45 -15.02 8.91
N ARG A 99 4.81 -13.97 9.44
CA ARG A 99 5.41 -12.95 10.33
C ARG A 99 6.42 -12.02 9.65
N THR A 100 6.39 -11.89 8.32
CA THR A 100 7.22 -10.89 7.63
C THR A 100 6.72 -9.48 7.93
N GLU A 101 7.59 -8.64 8.48
CA GLU A 101 7.34 -7.22 8.72
C GLU A 101 7.41 -6.41 7.42
N ILE A 102 6.53 -5.41 7.30
CA ILE A 102 6.45 -4.48 6.18
C ILE A 102 6.46 -3.06 6.72
N GLY A 103 7.62 -2.41 6.61
CA GLY A 103 7.84 -1.12 7.27
C GLY A 103 7.74 -1.25 8.79
N ASP A 104 7.34 -0.17 9.45
CA ASP A 104 7.33 -0.10 10.92
C ASP A 104 5.97 -0.47 11.53
N GLU A 105 4.92 -0.57 10.71
CA GLU A 105 3.53 -0.60 11.17
C GLU A 105 2.78 -1.86 10.76
N ALA A 106 3.30 -2.68 9.84
CA ALA A 106 2.55 -3.80 9.29
C ALA A 106 3.30 -5.12 9.30
N THR A 107 2.56 -6.22 9.34
CA THR A 107 3.09 -7.57 9.35
C THR A 107 2.16 -8.51 8.59
N ILE A 108 2.72 -9.35 7.72
CA ILE A 108 1.97 -10.40 7.04
C ILE A 108 2.00 -11.68 7.88
N PHE A 109 0.84 -12.31 8.05
CA PHE A 109 0.69 -13.63 8.64
C PHE A 109 -0.04 -14.55 7.68
N HIS A 110 0.44 -15.78 7.57
CA HIS A 110 -0.27 -16.86 6.89
C HIS A 110 0.19 -18.22 7.45
N ASP A 111 -0.47 -19.28 7.05
CA ASP A 111 -0.20 -20.67 7.46
C ASP A 111 0.27 -21.57 6.30
N CYS A 112 0.56 -21.00 5.12
CA CYS A 112 1.12 -21.75 3.99
C CYS A 112 2.47 -22.41 4.32
N GLN A 113 2.66 -23.64 3.82
CA GLN A 113 3.93 -24.34 3.92
C GLN A 113 4.91 -23.89 2.85
N LEU A 114 4.40 -23.66 1.63
CA LEU A 114 5.16 -23.11 0.51
C LEU A 114 4.67 -21.69 0.26
N SER A 115 5.50 -20.70 0.59
CA SER A 115 5.15 -19.31 0.31
C SER A 115 5.36 -18.98 -1.16
N GLU A 116 4.26 -19.03 -1.93
CA GLU A 116 4.16 -18.40 -3.25
C GLU A 116 3.40 -17.06 -3.15
N LEU A 117 3.72 -16.31 -2.09
CA LEU A 117 3.20 -14.97 -1.83
C LEU A 117 4.28 -13.93 -2.15
N THR A 118 3.88 -12.86 -2.82
CA THR A 118 4.70 -11.65 -2.94
C THR A 118 3.91 -10.44 -2.49
N TYR A 119 4.61 -9.44 -1.94
CA TYR A 119 4.03 -8.12 -1.74
C TYR A 119 4.84 -7.06 -2.47
N ARG A 120 4.18 -6.00 -2.89
CA ARG A 120 4.81 -4.82 -3.46
C ARG A 120 4.01 -3.57 -3.14
N GLN A 121 4.69 -2.55 -2.66
CA GLN A 121 4.15 -1.21 -2.64
C GLN A 121 4.13 -0.65 -4.06
N VAL A 122 2.94 -0.25 -4.49
CA VAL A 122 2.70 0.31 -5.82
C VAL A 122 2.33 1.78 -5.68
N ARG A 123 2.65 2.57 -6.70
CA ARG A 123 2.15 3.94 -6.79
C ARG A 123 0.68 3.93 -7.17
N ASN A 124 -0.11 4.72 -6.46
CA ASN A 124 -1.44 5.10 -6.92
C ASN A 124 -1.30 6.26 -7.91
N THR A 125 -2.03 6.15 -9.01
CA THR A 125 -1.96 7.09 -10.13
C THR A 125 -3.34 7.54 -10.61
N ARG A 126 -4.43 7.04 -10.01
CA ARG A 126 -5.78 7.43 -10.37
C ARG A 126 -6.08 8.78 -9.72
N GLU A 127 -6.80 9.64 -10.43
CA GLU A 127 -7.18 10.96 -9.93
C GLU A 127 -8.07 10.88 -8.67
N ALA A 128 -8.85 9.81 -8.55
CA ALA A 128 -9.70 9.54 -7.38
C ALA A 128 -8.91 9.04 -6.15
N ASP A 129 -7.67 8.57 -6.31
CA ASP A 129 -6.88 8.05 -5.20
C ASP A 129 -6.39 9.22 -4.33
N LEU A 130 -6.68 9.19 -3.03
CA LEU A 130 -6.16 10.17 -2.07
C LEU A 130 -4.84 9.70 -1.43
N ALA A 131 -4.61 8.39 -1.37
CA ALA A 131 -3.36 7.80 -0.89
C ALA A 131 -2.28 7.77 -1.99
N PRO A 132 -1.05 8.22 -1.72
CA PRO A 132 0.06 8.16 -2.67
C PRO A 132 0.52 6.74 -3.05
N PHE A 133 0.29 5.76 -2.19
CA PHE A 133 0.74 4.39 -2.40
C PHE A 133 -0.38 3.40 -2.09
N GLY A 134 -0.34 2.24 -2.74
CA GLY A 134 -1.13 1.07 -2.41
C GLY A 134 -0.23 -0.11 -2.09
N LEU A 135 -0.78 -1.11 -1.38
CA LEU A 135 -0.13 -2.40 -1.17
C LEU A 135 -0.75 -3.42 -2.10
N ARG A 136 0.07 -4.08 -2.91
CA ARG A 136 -0.31 -5.22 -3.74
C ARG A 136 0.21 -6.50 -3.13
N LEU A 137 -0.65 -7.51 -3.07
CA LEU A 137 -0.34 -8.89 -2.74
C LEU A 137 -0.62 -9.74 -3.98
N ASP A 138 0.40 -10.46 -4.46
CA ASP A 138 0.25 -11.45 -5.52
C ASP A 138 0.34 -12.84 -4.86
N VAL A 139 -0.73 -13.60 -4.94
CA VAL A 139 -0.87 -14.93 -4.34
C VAL A 139 -1.01 -15.94 -5.47
N PHE A 140 -0.02 -16.81 -5.64
CA PHE A 140 -0.08 -17.87 -6.66
C PHE A 140 -0.74 -19.11 -6.06
N LYS A 141 0.04 -20.10 -5.61
CA LYS A 141 -0.50 -21.23 -4.86
C LYS A 141 -0.67 -20.86 -3.39
N PHE A 142 -1.78 -21.28 -2.79
CA PHE A 142 -2.08 -21.05 -1.38
C PHE A 142 -2.60 -22.34 -0.74
N ASP A 143 -1.72 -23.03 0.00
CA ASP A 143 -2.07 -24.26 0.72
C ASP A 143 -2.44 -24.02 2.19
N GLY A 144 -2.56 -22.75 2.58
CA GLY A 144 -2.99 -22.31 3.89
C GLY A 144 -4.50 -22.08 3.98
N SER A 145 -4.98 -21.84 5.20
CA SER A 145 -6.37 -21.47 5.48
C SER A 145 -6.59 -19.95 5.55
N PHE A 146 -5.56 -19.15 5.84
CA PHE A 146 -5.72 -17.69 5.95
C PHE A 146 -4.48 -16.90 5.56
N LEU A 147 -4.70 -15.76 4.92
CA LEU A 147 -3.72 -14.70 4.76
C LEU A 147 -4.21 -13.48 5.53
N SER A 148 -3.35 -12.85 6.33
CA SER A 148 -3.69 -11.67 7.10
C SER A 148 -2.62 -10.59 6.97
N LEU A 149 -3.05 -9.36 6.73
CA LEU A 149 -2.24 -8.16 6.89
C LEU A 149 -2.62 -7.50 8.21
N VAL A 150 -1.70 -7.54 9.16
CA VAL A 150 -1.83 -6.86 10.46
C VAL A 150 -1.26 -5.46 10.35
N VAL A 151 -1.99 -4.47 10.83
CA VAL A 151 -1.58 -3.07 10.89
C VAL A 151 -1.71 -2.55 12.33
N ASN A 152 -0.58 -2.20 12.92
CA ASN A 152 -0.51 -1.61 14.25
C ASN A 152 -0.90 -0.14 14.21
N MET A 153 -1.73 0.29 15.16
CA MET A 153 -2.09 1.69 15.31
C MET A 153 -1.07 2.40 16.20
N PRO A 154 -0.80 3.69 15.94
CA PRO A 154 0.09 4.45 16.79
C PRO A 154 -0.61 4.77 18.13
N PRO A 155 0.14 5.17 19.17
CA PRO A 155 -0.41 5.40 20.51
C PRO A 155 -1.60 6.36 20.55
N GLU A 156 -1.64 7.36 19.68
CA GLU A 156 -2.71 8.35 19.60
C GLU A 156 -4.07 7.71 19.24
N GLY A 157 -4.09 6.52 18.64
CA GLY A 157 -5.31 5.77 18.35
C GLY A 157 -5.99 5.21 19.60
N THR A 158 -5.22 4.88 20.64
CA THR A 158 -5.72 4.34 21.91
C THR A 158 -5.89 5.41 22.99
N GLU A 159 -5.22 6.55 22.85
CA GLU A 159 -5.34 7.68 23.79
C GLU A 159 -6.79 8.17 23.92
N GLY A 160 -7.36 8.04 25.11
CA GLY A 160 -8.74 8.44 25.40
C GLY A 160 -9.81 7.54 24.77
N LEU A 161 -9.45 6.35 24.28
CA LEU A 161 -10.41 5.37 23.76
C LEU A 161 -11.38 4.92 24.87
N ARG A 162 -12.66 4.88 24.52
CA ARG A 162 -13.80 4.57 25.43
C ARG A 162 -14.81 3.73 24.68
N LYS A 163 -15.65 2.99 25.40
CA LYS A 163 -16.75 2.17 24.86
C LYS A 163 -17.76 2.98 24.05
N ARG A 164 -17.90 4.27 24.35
CA ARG A 164 -18.78 5.16 23.56
C ARG A 164 -18.25 5.48 22.16
N HIS A 165 -17.05 5.05 21.77
CA HIS A 165 -16.52 5.36 20.45
C HIS A 165 -16.92 4.30 19.42
N LEU A 166 -17.06 4.78 18.19
CA LEU A 166 -17.06 3.98 16.98
C LEU A 166 -15.66 4.08 16.35
N VAL A 167 -15.09 2.94 15.98
CA VAL A 167 -13.89 2.88 15.14
C VAL A 167 -14.32 2.49 13.74
N ARG A 168 -14.03 3.33 12.76
CA ARG A 168 -14.35 3.08 11.35
C ARG A 168 -13.07 2.76 10.59
N VAL A 169 -13.15 1.77 9.73
CA VAL A 169 -12.12 1.44 8.74
C VAL A 169 -12.70 1.69 7.36
N ASP A 170 -12.10 2.60 6.61
CA ASP A 170 -12.39 2.85 5.21
C ASP A 170 -11.30 2.22 4.36
N ALA A 171 -11.67 1.52 3.31
CA ALA A 171 -10.74 0.84 2.41
C ALA A 171 -11.07 1.09 0.94
N ILE A 172 -10.05 1.08 0.10
CA ILE A 172 -10.20 1.00 -1.36
C ILE A 172 -9.47 -0.26 -1.79
N VAL A 173 -10.22 -1.23 -2.32
CA VAL A 173 -9.72 -2.57 -2.65
C VAL A 173 -9.98 -2.89 -4.12
N GLU A 174 -8.97 -3.42 -4.79
CA GLU A 174 -9.08 -4.01 -6.12
C GLU A 174 -8.72 -5.50 -6.02
N LEU A 175 -9.58 -6.34 -6.58
CA LEU A 175 -9.41 -7.79 -6.63
C LEU A 175 -9.43 -8.26 -8.08
N GLU A 176 -8.54 -9.17 -8.43
CA GLU A 176 -8.59 -9.84 -9.74
C GLU A 176 -9.68 -10.91 -9.77
N LYS A 177 -9.86 -11.63 -8.66
CA LYS A 177 -10.96 -12.58 -8.45
C LYS A 177 -11.73 -12.23 -7.17
N PRO A 178 -13.06 -12.41 -7.12
CA PRO A 178 -13.83 -12.22 -5.90
C PRO A 178 -13.29 -13.10 -4.77
N LEU A 179 -13.15 -12.52 -3.58
CA LEU A 179 -12.88 -13.21 -2.32
C LEU A 179 -13.49 -12.43 -1.17
N GLU A 180 -13.62 -13.07 -0.01
CA GLU A 180 -14.13 -12.43 1.21
C GLU A 180 -12.96 -11.84 2.00
N ILE A 181 -13.17 -10.61 2.52
CA ILE A 181 -12.20 -9.94 3.38
C ILE A 181 -12.86 -9.62 4.71
N PHE A 182 -12.23 -10.05 5.80
CA PHE A 182 -12.66 -9.76 7.15
C PHE A 182 -11.70 -8.78 7.82
N ALA A 183 -12.25 -7.71 8.36
CA ALA A 183 -11.54 -6.77 9.22
C ALA A 183 -11.75 -7.18 10.69
N ARG A 184 -10.67 -7.51 11.39
CA ARG A 184 -10.69 -7.78 12.83
C ARG A 184 -9.99 -6.65 13.58
N LEU A 185 -10.75 -5.89 14.36
CA LEU A 185 -10.21 -4.91 15.29
C LEU A 185 -9.82 -5.62 16.58
N ASN A 186 -8.57 -5.46 16.99
CA ASN A 186 -8.04 -5.97 18.24
C ASN A 186 -7.68 -4.80 19.15
N ILE A 187 -8.15 -4.82 20.40
CA ILE A 187 -7.83 -3.81 21.42
C ILE A 187 -7.32 -4.50 22.67
N GLN A 188 -6.03 -4.34 22.95
CA GLN A 188 -5.41 -4.85 24.17
C GLN A 188 -5.73 -3.93 25.35
N HIS A 189 -6.23 -4.53 26.43
CA HIS A 189 -6.49 -3.84 27.70
C HIS A 189 -5.98 -4.67 28.89
N GLY A 190 -4.82 -4.30 29.42
CA GLY A 190 -4.12 -5.11 30.41
C GLY A 190 -3.80 -6.52 29.88
N PRO A 191 -4.14 -7.61 30.61
CA PRO A 191 -3.87 -8.98 30.16
C PRO A 191 -4.86 -9.48 29.08
N ASN A 192 -5.92 -8.72 28.79
CA ASN A 192 -7.00 -9.14 27.90
C ASN A 192 -6.90 -8.44 26.55
N THR A 193 -7.52 -9.03 25.52
CA THR A 193 -7.68 -8.42 24.19
C THR A 193 -9.14 -8.55 23.77
N GLU A 194 -9.81 -7.42 23.49
CA GLU A 194 -11.10 -7.44 22.80
C GLU A 194 -10.87 -7.65 21.32
N GLN A 195 -11.63 -8.55 20.70
CA GLN A 195 -11.59 -8.83 19.27
C GLN A 195 -12.97 -8.67 18.68
N ILE A 196 -13.10 -7.86 17.63
CA ILE A 196 -14.36 -7.62 16.94
C ILE A 196 -14.11 -7.84 15.45
N VAL A 197 -14.89 -8.73 14.84
CA VAL A 197 -14.76 -9.07 13.41
C VAL A 197 -15.95 -8.50 12.63
N ARG A 198 -15.65 -7.94 11.46
CA ARG A 198 -16.63 -7.45 10.48
C ARG A 198 -16.17 -7.84 9.08
N GLU A 199 -17.09 -8.28 8.23
CA GLU A 199 -16.85 -8.49 6.82
C GLU A 199 -16.82 -7.13 6.09
N LEU A 200 -15.89 -6.95 5.16
CA LEU A 200 -15.81 -5.75 4.31
C LEU A 200 -16.82 -5.87 3.15
N PRO A 201 -17.76 -4.92 2.99
CA PRO A 201 -18.79 -5.00 1.96
C PRO A 201 -18.23 -4.59 0.58
N LEU A 202 -17.60 -5.54 -0.13
CA LEU A 202 -16.93 -5.28 -1.42
C LEU A 202 -17.87 -4.93 -2.58
N ASN A 203 -19.17 -5.19 -2.46
CA ASN A 203 -20.18 -4.92 -3.50
C ASN A 203 -20.81 -3.52 -3.39
N SER A 204 -20.32 -2.68 -2.46
CA SER A 204 -20.83 -1.33 -2.22
C SER A 204 -19.87 -0.26 -2.76
N GLY A 205 -20.40 0.91 -3.13
CA GLY A 205 -19.58 2.00 -3.69
C GLY A 205 -18.55 2.55 -2.70
N ASP A 206 -18.88 2.57 -1.40
CA ASP A 206 -18.00 2.95 -0.31
C ASP A 206 -17.69 1.72 0.56
N ILE A 207 -16.46 1.20 0.49
CA ILE A 207 -16.08 0.01 1.27
C ILE A 207 -15.60 0.47 2.65
N PHE A 208 -16.47 0.33 3.65
CA PHE A 208 -16.12 0.61 5.04
C PHE A 208 -16.79 -0.35 6.02
N VAL A 209 -16.22 -0.45 7.22
CA VAL A 209 -16.81 -1.13 8.37
C VAL A 209 -16.73 -0.25 9.62
N GLU A 210 -17.72 -0.35 10.50
CA GLU A 210 -17.72 0.31 11.80
C GLU A 210 -17.76 -0.73 12.94
N PHE A 211 -16.86 -0.54 13.91
CA PHE A 211 -16.77 -1.30 15.13
C PHE A 211 -17.36 -0.46 16.28
N ASP A 212 -18.54 -0.86 16.77
CA ASP A 212 -19.15 -0.27 17.96
C ASP A 212 -18.54 -0.88 19.22
N LEU A 213 -17.87 -0.04 20.02
CA LEU A 213 -17.20 -0.48 21.24
C LEU A 213 -18.16 -0.59 22.44
N ALA A 214 -19.42 -0.16 22.32
CA ALA A 214 -20.36 -0.06 23.44
C ALA A 214 -20.60 -1.41 24.14
N TYR A 215 -20.63 -2.49 23.36
CA TYR A 215 -20.93 -3.85 23.83
C TYR A 215 -19.70 -4.69 24.13
N THR A 216 -18.50 -4.09 24.11
CA THR A 216 -17.24 -4.79 24.41
C THR A 216 -17.00 -4.90 25.91
N ASN A 217 -16.14 -5.84 26.32
CA ASN A 217 -15.66 -5.93 27.70
C ASN A 217 -14.42 -5.05 27.96
N LEU A 218 -14.21 -4.03 27.10
CA LEU A 218 -13.06 -3.12 27.16
C LEU A 218 -12.91 -2.44 28.53
N ASN A 219 -11.73 -2.56 29.14
CA ASN A 219 -11.35 -1.75 30.28
C ASN A 219 -10.74 -0.43 29.82
N GLU A 220 -11.54 0.63 29.76
CA GLU A 220 -11.15 1.97 29.26
C GLU A 220 -9.92 2.56 29.97
N LYS A 221 -9.68 2.20 31.24
CA LYS A 221 -8.55 2.71 32.02
C LYS A 221 -7.23 1.98 31.74
N ARG A 222 -7.28 0.87 31.00
CA ARG A 222 -6.15 -0.03 30.76
C ARG A 222 -5.91 -0.28 29.28
N VAL A 223 -6.43 0.54 28.38
CA VAL A 223 -6.18 0.40 26.94
C VAL A 223 -4.70 0.67 26.68
N GLU A 224 -4.02 -0.26 26.03
CA GLU A 224 -2.59 -0.19 25.76
C GLU A 224 -2.31 -0.08 24.26
N LYS A 225 -2.84 -1.02 23.48
CA LYS A 225 -2.57 -1.14 22.04
C LYS A 225 -3.83 -1.47 21.27
N MET A 226 -3.85 -1.07 20.00
CA MET A 226 -4.90 -1.42 19.05
C MET A 226 -4.25 -1.75 17.71
N TRP A 227 -4.76 -2.77 17.04
CA TRP A 227 -4.31 -3.14 15.71
C TRP A 227 -5.48 -3.72 14.91
N LEU A 228 -5.34 -3.65 13.59
CA LEU A 228 -6.32 -4.12 12.62
C LEU A 228 -5.73 -5.31 11.87
N ASP A 229 -6.45 -6.43 11.82
CA ASP A 229 -6.12 -7.53 10.92
C ASP A 229 -7.07 -7.47 9.71
N LEU A 230 -6.52 -7.41 8.51
CA LEU A 230 -7.25 -7.62 7.26
C LEU A 230 -7.00 -9.04 6.79
N ILE A 231 -8.01 -9.90 6.94
CA ILE A 231 -7.94 -11.34 6.68
C ILE A 231 -8.58 -11.60 5.32
N PHE A 232 -7.85 -12.28 4.44
CA PHE A 232 -8.29 -12.66 3.09
C PHE A 232 -8.56 -14.16 3.07
N GLU A 233 -9.80 -14.54 2.79
CA GLU A 233 -10.22 -15.94 2.72
C GLU A 233 -10.09 -16.47 1.29
N GLY A 234 -9.51 -17.67 1.13
CA GLY A 234 -9.27 -18.28 -0.18
C GLY A 234 -8.50 -17.39 -1.18
N PRO A 235 -7.34 -16.80 -0.82
CA PRO A 235 -6.65 -15.83 -1.66
C PRO A 235 -5.92 -16.45 -2.87
N GLU A 236 -6.04 -17.75 -3.10
CA GLU A 236 -5.29 -18.49 -4.13
C GLU A 236 -5.51 -17.94 -5.54
N MET A 237 -4.41 -17.88 -6.31
CA MET A 237 -4.38 -17.45 -7.70
C MET A 237 -5.07 -16.10 -7.90
N ASN A 238 -4.76 -15.14 -7.03
CA ASN A 238 -5.38 -13.83 -6.97
C ASN A 238 -4.35 -12.72 -6.78
N GLN A 239 -4.67 -11.55 -7.33
CA GLN A 239 -3.95 -10.30 -7.07
C GLN A 239 -4.89 -9.39 -6.29
N ILE A 240 -4.46 -9.02 -5.09
CA ILE A 240 -5.21 -8.16 -4.17
C ILE A 240 -4.45 -6.84 -4.08
N THR A 241 -5.08 -5.71 -4.39
CA THR A 241 -4.48 -4.39 -4.20
C THR A 241 -5.31 -3.56 -3.22
N LEU A 242 -4.74 -3.29 -2.05
CA LEU A 242 -5.25 -2.31 -1.09
C LEU A 242 -4.72 -0.93 -1.48
N ARG A 243 -5.54 -0.14 -2.19
CA ARG A 243 -5.18 1.20 -2.66
C ARG A 243 -5.10 2.22 -1.55
N ASP A 244 -6.00 2.14 -0.57
CA ASP A 244 -6.00 2.98 0.61
C ASP A 244 -6.66 2.21 1.76
N VAL A 245 -6.16 2.39 2.96
CA VAL A 245 -6.81 1.95 4.19
C VAL A 245 -6.62 3.08 5.20
N THR A 246 -7.73 3.59 5.71
CA THR A 246 -7.72 4.63 6.74
C THR A 246 -8.61 4.21 7.90
N ILE A 247 -8.23 4.67 9.08
CA ILE A 247 -8.92 4.37 10.32
C ILE A 247 -9.32 5.70 10.94
N SER A 248 -10.55 5.79 11.43
CA SER A 248 -11.02 6.95 12.18
C SER A 248 -11.76 6.53 13.44
N ARG A 249 -11.75 7.43 14.42
CA ARG A 249 -12.46 7.26 15.69
C ARG A 249 -13.37 8.45 15.89
N ARG A 250 -14.58 8.17 16.36
CA ARG A 250 -15.56 9.21 16.74
C ARG A 250 -16.39 8.75 17.93
N PRO A 251 -16.84 9.66 18.81
CA PRO A 251 -17.86 9.33 19.79
C PRO A 251 -19.17 8.98 19.05
N ARG A 252 -19.90 8.01 19.59
CA ARG A 252 -21.26 7.71 19.18
C ARG A 252 -22.14 8.93 19.44
N ALA A 253 -23.08 9.21 18.53
CA ALA A 253 -24.11 10.22 18.78
C ALA A 253 -24.96 9.78 19.99
N GLU A 254 -25.18 10.69 20.94
CA GLU A 254 -26.14 10.46 22.02
C GLU A 254 -27.54 10.38 21.40
N LEU A 255 -28.27 9.30 21.70
CA LEU A 255 -29.69 9.14 21.37
C LEU A 255 -30.55 9.89 22.40
#